data_AF-A0A1T4K0K0-F1
#
_entry.id   AF-A0A1T4K0K0-F1
#
_cell.length_a   1.000
_cell.length_b   1.000
_cell.length_c   1.000
_cell.angle_alpha   90.00
_cell.angle_beta   90.00
_cell.angle_gamma   90.00
#
_symmetry.space_group_name_H-M   'P 1'
#
loop_
_entity.id
_entity.type
_entity.pdbx_description
1 polymer ?
#
loop_
_entity_poly.entity_id
_entity_poly.type
_entity_poly.pdbx_seq_one_letter_code
_entity_poly.pdbx_strand_id
1 'polypeptide(L)' 'TLKAEEVRRDAYQDYSDAKRKMSDWINYYNSERLHSAIGFLTPDEVFAGKMEERLAERRTKLYNATREREDYWANQQI' A
#
# COMPACT_ATOMS: atom_id res chain seq x y z
N THR A 1 -10.42 10.03 5.56
CA THR A 1 -9.91 10.25 6.94
C THR A 1 -10.74 9.44 7.93
N LEU A 2 -10.18 9.07 9.09
CA LEU A 2 -10.89 8.28 10.12
C LEU A 2 -12.30 8.80 10.41
N LYS A 3 -12.45 10.12 10.57
CA LYS A 3 -13.75 10.74 10.86
C LYS A 3 -14.80 10.48 9.76
N ALA A 4 -14.41 10.55 8.49
CA ALA A 4 -15.34 10.46 7.36
C ALA A 4 -15.59 9.01 6.90
N GLU A 5 -14.61 8.13 7.12
CA GLU A 5 -14.64 6.75 6.62
C GLU A 5 -15.08 5.74 7.69
N GLU A 6 -14.97 6.07 8.98
CA GLU A 6 -15.34 5.17 10.09
C GLU A 6 -16.33 5.86 11.04
N VAL A 7 -15.89 6.92 11.74
CA VAL A 7 -16.65 7.50 12.87
C VAL A 7 -18.03 8.04 12.49
N ARG A 8 -18.19 8.61 11.30
CA ARG A 8 -19.48 9.14 10.83
C ARG A 8 -20.34 8.11 10.09
N ARG A 9 -19.78 6.93 9.80
CA ARG A 9 -20.48 5.87 9.05
C ARG A 9 -21.07 4.83 9.99
N ASP A 10 -20.35 4.52 11.07
CA ASP A 10 -20.72 3.45 11.97
C ASP A 10 -21.40 3.94 13.24
N ALA A 11 -22.42 3.18 13.67
CA ALA A 11 -22.94 3.28 15.01
C ALA A 11 -22.08 2.45 15.96
N TYR A 12 -21.78 3.02 17.13
CA TYR A 12 -21.10 2.32 18.22
C TYR A 12 -22.12 1.89 19.27
N GLN A 13 -22.04 0.63 19.69
CA GLN A 13 -22.95 0.09 20.70
C GLN A 13 -22.55 0.56 22.11
N ASP A 14 -21.26 0.55 22.38
CA ASP A 14 -20.66 1.02 23.62
C ASP A 14 -19.21 1.50 23.37
N TYR A 15 -18.54 1.91 24.44
CA TYR A 15 -17.16 2.36 24.38
C TYR A 15 -16.19 1.27 23.88
N SER A 16 -16.40 0.01 24.28
CA SER A 16 -15.53 -1.10 23.93
C SER A 16 -15.62 -1.42 22.44
N ASP A 17 -16.83 -1.43 21.88
CA ASP A 17 -17.08 -1.60 20.45
C ASP A 17 -16.46 -0.45 19.64
N ALA A 18 -16.65 0.80 20.09
CA ALA A 18 -16.02 1.96 19.45
C ALA A 18 -14.49 1.84 19.41
N LYS A 19 -13.89 1.51 20.56
CA LYS A 19 -12.44 1.36 20.68
C LYS A 19 -11.93 0.26 19.74
N ARG A 20 -12.62 -0.88 19.67
CA ARG A 20 -12.25 -2.00 18.80
C ARG A 20 -12.33 -1.58 17.33
N LYS A 21 -13.48 -1.10 16.86
CA LYS A 21 -13.69 -0.69 15.47
C LYS A 21 -12.72 0.39 15.00
N MET A 22 -12.50 1.42 15.84
CA MET A 22 -11.53 2.47 15.51
C MET A 22 -10.10 1.93 15.47
N SER A 23 -9.74 0.99 16.35
CA SER A 23 -8.41 0.35 16.33
C SER A 23 -8.23 -0.48 15.06
N ASP A 24 -9.25 -1.25 14.67
CA ASP A 24 -9.25 -2.04 13.43
C ASP A 24 -9.04 -1.13 12.21
N TRP A 25 -9.76 0.00 12.13
CA TRP A 25 -9.59 0.96 11.05
C TRP A 25 -8.20 1.60 11.02
N ILE A 26 -7.65 1.96 12.19
CA ILE A 26 -6.31 2.55 12.32
C ILE A 26 -5.24 1.55 11.84
N ASN A 27 -5.36 0.28 12.25
CA ASN A 27 -4.45 -0.78 11.82
C ASN A 27 -4.49 -0.96 10.31
N TYR A 28 -5.70 -1.05 9.72
CA TYR A 28 -5.86 -1.11 8.26
C TYR A 28 -5.22 0.10 7.57
N TYR A 29 -5.49 1.32 8.04
CA TYR A 29 -4.99 2.55 7.42
C TYR A 29 -3.45 2.62 7.42
N ASN A 30 -2.83 2.21 8.53
CA ASN A 30 -1.38 2.34 8.75
C ASN A 30 -0.56 1.17 8.19
N SER A 31 -1.08 -0.06 8.26
CA SER A 31 -0.30 -1.27 7.98
C SER A 31 -0.70 -2.00 6.69
N GLU A 32 -1.87 -1.71 6.11
CA GLU A 32 -2.40 -2.45 4.96
C GLU A 32 -2.74 -1.53 3.77
N ARG A 33 -3.34 -0.36 4.01
CA ARG A 33 -3.80 0.52 2.95
C ARG A 33 -2.62 1.13 2.18
N LEU A 34 -2.64 0.96 0.86
CA LEU A 34 -1.69 1.62 -0.03
C LEU A 34 -2.15 3.04 -0.35
N HIS A 35 -1.24 4.00 -0.24
CA HIS A 35 -1.54 5.41 -0.48
C HIS A 35 -0.74 5.93 -1.67
N SER A 36 -1.43 6.42 -2.69
CA SER A 36 -0.81 6.92 -3.93
C SER A 36 0.16 8.08 -3.69
N ALA A 37 -0.15 8.96 -2.73
CA ALA A 37 0.70 10.12 -2.38
C ALA A 37 2.09 9.74 -1.84
N ILE A 38 2.23 8.53 -1.29
CA ILE A 38 3.51 7.97 -0.80
C ILE A 38 3.95 6.78 -1.67
N GLY A 39 3.62 6.84 -2.96
CA GLY A 39 4.07 5.86 -3.94
C GLY A 39 3.46 4.48 -3.72
N PHE A 40 2.19 4.36 -3.34
CA PHE A 40 1.54 3.07 -3.04
C PHE A 40 2.33 2.26 -2.01
N LEU A 41 2.71 2.91 -0.91
CA LEU A 41 3.21 2.29 0.31
C LEU A 41 2.22 2.51 1.44
N THR A 42 2.38 1.74 2.50
CA THR A 42 1.65 1.95 3.75
C THR A 42 2.34 3.02 4.60
N PRO A 43 1.61 3.76 5.47
CA PRO A 43 2.21 4.71 6.38
C PRO A 43 3.29 4.08 7.27
N ASP A 44 3.09 2.84 7.74
CA ASP A 44 4.07 2.14 8.57
C ASP A 44 5.38 1.87 7.83
N GLU A 45 5.32 1.53 6.54
CA GLU A 45 6.53 1.33 5.73
C GLU A 45 7.32 2.62 5.53
N VAL A 46 6.61 3.73 5.32
CA VAL A 46 7.24 5.05 5.20
C VAL A 46 7.84 5.47 6.54
N PHE A 47 7.11 5.28 7.64
CA PHE A 47 7.60 5.57 8.99
C PHE A 47 8.83 4.73 9.35
N ALA A 48 8.87 3.47 8.91
CA ALA A 48 10.02 2.59 9.04
C ALA A 48 11.19 2.90 8.07
N GLY A 49 11.08 3.96 7.26
CA GLY A 49 12.15 4.41 6.35
C GLY A 49 12.34 3.52 5.10
N LYS A 50 11.39 2.64 4.78
CA LYS A 50 11.53 1.64 3.69
C LYS A 50 11.25 2.19 2.30
N MET A 51 10.90 3.46 2.17
CA MET A 51 10.39 4.01 0.91
C MET A 51 11.39 3.89 -0.24
N GLU A 52 12.64 4.33 -0.03
CA GLU A 52 13.67 4.29 -1.09
C GLU A 52 14.00 2.86 -1.52
N GLU A 53 14.15 1.94 -0.56
CA GLU A 53 14.39 0.52 -0.80
C GLU A 53 13.29 -0.09 -1.69
N ARG A 54 12.02 0.10 -1.32
CA ARG A 54 10.88 -0.45 -2.05
C ARG A 54 10.72 0.15 -3.44
N LEU A 55 11.00 1.43 -3.60
CA LEU A 55 10.98 2.07 -4.91
C LEU A 55 12.15 1.58 -5.78
N ALA A 56 13.32 1.32 -5.20
CA ALA A 56 14.45 0.72 -5.91
C ALA A 56 14.12 -0.69 -6.42
N GLU A 57 13.56 -1.55 -5.57
CA GLU A 57 13.10 -2.89 -5.97
C GLU A 57 12.13 -2.85 -7.15
N ARG A 58 11.17 -1.91 -7.12
CA ARG A 58 10.19 -1.75 -8.20
C ARG A 58 10.85 -1.33 -9.51
N ARG A 59 11.80 -0.40 -9.46
CA ARG A 59 12.56 0.00 -10.65
C ARG A 59 13.31 -1.19 -11.25
N THR A 60 13.96 -2.00 -10.42
CA THR A 60 14.65 -3.21 -10.88
C THR A 60 13.69 -4.20 -11.52
N LYS A 61 12.53 -4.45 -10.92
CA LYS A 61 11.50 -5.35 -11.50
C LYS A 61 11.00 -4.85 -12.86
N LEU A 62 10.73 -3.55 -12.99
CA LEU A 62 10.28 -2.97 -14.26
C LEU A 62 11.36 -3.02 -15.34
N TYR A 63 12.61 -2.74 -14.97
CA TYR A 63 13.75 -2.86 -15.86
C TYR A 63 13.89 -4.30 -16.40
N ASN A 64 13.88 -5.29 -15.52
CA ASN A 64 14.00 -6.69 -15.92
C ASN A 64 12.84 -7.13 -16.83
N ALA A 65 11.59 -6.80 -16.47
CA ALA A 65 10.42 -7.12 -17.28
C ALA A 65 10.48 -6.48 -18.68
N THR A 66 11.10 -5.30 -18.80
CA THR A 66 11.32 -4.64 -20.09
C THR A 66 12.32 -5.43 -20.93
N ARG A 67 13.46 -5.81 -20.34
CA ARG A 67 14.50 -6.62 -21.00
C ARG A 67 13.98 -7.97 -21.46
N GLU A 68 13.26 -8.69 -20.59
CA GLU A 68 12.65 -9.98 -20.92
C GLU A 68 11.68 -9.88 -22.09
N ARG A 69 10.90 -8.79 -22.15
CA ARG A 69 10.00 -8.53 -23.28
C ARG A 69 10.77 -8.28 -24.57
N GLU A 70 11.83 -7.49 -24.55
CA GLU A 70 12.69 -7.24 -25.71
C GLU A 70 13.28 -8.56 -26.24
N ASP A 71 13.85 -9.37 -25.35
CA ASP A 71 14.46 -10.65 -25.71
C ASP A 71 13.43 -11.63 -26.27
N TYR A 72 12.22 -11.69 -25.70
CA TYR A 72 11.12 -12.51 -26.23
C TYR A 72 10.81 -12.17 -27.69
N TRP A 73 10.61 -10.88 -28.01
CA TRP A 73 10.26 -10.47 -29.36
C TRP A 73 11.41 -10.63 -30.35
N ALA A 74 12.65 -10.40 -29.92
CA ALA A 74 13.83 -10.65 -30.76
C ALA A 74 13.96 -12.13 -31.14
N ASN A 75 13.69 -13.03 -30.20
CA ASN A 75 13.77 -14.47 -30.41
C ASN A 75 12.58 -15.05 -31.20
N GLN A 76 11.45 -14.34 -31.29
CA GLN A 76 10.28 -14.75 -32.09
C GLN A 76 10.33 -14.30 -33.56
N GLN A 77 11.32 -13.48 -33.96
CA GLN A 77 11.50 -13.03 -35.35
C GLN A 77 12.48 -13.90 -36.17
N ILE A 78 12.84 -15.08 -35.67
CA ILE A 78 13.68 -16.10 -36.35
C ILE A 78 12.82 -17.26 -36.82
#